data_AF-A0A090QUK0-F1
#
_entry.id   AF-A0A090QUK0-F1
#
_cell.length_a   1.000
_cell.length_b   1.000
_cell.length_c   1.000
_cell.angle_alpha   90.00
_cell.angle_beta   90.00
_cell.angle_gamma   90.00
#
_symmetry.space_group_name_H-M   'P 1'
#
loop_
_entity.id
_entity.type
_entity.pdbx_description
1 polymer ?
#
loop_
_entity_poly.entity_id
_entity_poly.type
_entity_poly.pdbx_seq_one_letter_code
_entity_poly.pdbx_strand_id
1 'polypeptide(L)'
;MGKPTGFLEFGRELPKKLDPSVRIQDNKEFVLNDEFGDKINTQASRCMDCGVPFCHNSCPIGNIIPEFNDAVYRDSWEEAWNILSSTNNFPEFTGRVCPAPCESGCVLGINQDPITICNIEKPSWKRHTAKGMPSLKRHVLAPGKPWRSSVQARRVWRRPSSLTAPATP
;
A
#
# COMPACT_ATOMS: atom_id res chain seq x y z
N MET A 1 -11.00 7.33 12.18
CA MET A 1 -10.75 7.72 10.79
C MET A 1 -10.05 9.07 10.77
N GLY A 2 -8.71 9.07 10.65
CA GLY A 2 -7.87 10.27 10.52
C GLY A 2 -8.06 11.30 11.65
N LYS A 3 -7.48 12.48 11.46
CA LYS A 3 -7.83 13.66 12.28
C LYS A 3 -8.84 14.49 11.47
N PRO A 4 -10.05 14.78 11.96
CA PRO A 4 -11.05 15.52 11.19
C PRO A 4 -10.58 16.89 10.68
N THR A 5 -9.64 17.55 11.37
CA THR A 5 -9.05 18.83 10.97
C THR A 5 -7.64 18.68 10.37
N GLY A 6 -7.12 17.46 10.21
CA GLY A 6 -5.73 17.22 9.84
C GLY A 6 -5.35 17.81 8.47
N PHE A 7 -6.29 17.86 7.53
CA PHE A 7 -6.07 18.48 6.23
C PHE A 7 -5.96 20.01 6.26
N LEU A 8 -6.50 20.68 7.29
CA LEU A 8 -6.37 22.13 7.49
C LEU A 8 -5.06 22.50 8.18
N GLU A 9 -4.56 21.62 9.05
CA GLU A 9 -3.40 21.89 9.90
C GLU A 9 -2.06 21.57 9.24
N PHE A 10 -2.02 20.54 8.39
CA PHE A 10 -0.77 20.03 7.82
C PHE A 10 -0.77 20.16 6.30
N GLY A 11 0.34 20.65 5.72
CA GLY A 11 0.58 20.70 4.29
C GLY A 11 0.98 19.34 3.69
N ARG A 12 0.93 19.21 2.35
CA ARG A 12 1.33 17.98 1.66
C ARG A 12 2.85 17.93 1.65
N GLU A 13 3.41 16.89 2.24
CA GLU A 13 4.85 16.66 2.24
C GLU A 13 5.17 15.33 1.57
N LEU A 14 6.23 15.32 0.77
CA LEU A 14 6.75 14.12 0.11
C LEU A 14 8.17 13.81 0.60
N PRO A 15 8.56 12.54 0.60
CA PRO A 15 9.93 12.13 0.94
C PRO A 15 10.92 12.78 -0.02
N LYS A 16 12.08 13.16 0.51
CA LYS A 16 13.17 13.73 -0.29
C LYS A 16 13.69 12.68 -1.26
N LYS A 17 14.19 13.15 -2.40
CA LYS A 17 14.88 12.33 -3.40
C LYS A 17 16.36 12.70 -3.39
N LEU A 18 17.22 11.71 -3.58
CA LEU A 18 18.66 11.95 -3.78
C LEU A 18 18.89 12.79 -5.05
N ASP A 19 19.95 13.60 -5.01
CA ASP A 19 20.34 14.45 -6.14
C ASP A 19 20.63 13.62 -7.40
N PRO A 20 20.27 14.10 -8.60
CA PRO A 20 20.59 13.42 -9.85
C PRO A 20 22.05 13.02 -10.01
N SER A 21 22.98 13.83 -9.52
CA SER A 21 24.43 13.61 -9.63
C SER A 21 24.89 12.41 -8.81
N VAL A 22 24.22 12.14 -7.69
CA VAL A 22 24.52 11.01 -6.79
C VAL A 22 23.84 9.74 -7.30
N ARG A 23 22.56 9.80 -7.71
CA ARG A 23 21.79 8.62 -8.13
C ARG A 23 22.22 8.01 -9.46
N ILE A 24 23.12 8.64 -10.21
CA ILE A 24 23.71 8.06 -11.43
C ILE A 24 24.81 7.04 -11.07
N GLN A 25 25.39 7.16 -9.87
CA GLN A 25 26.53 6.34 -9.46
C GLN A 25 26.13 4.94 -8.99
N ASP A 26 24.89 4.76 -8.54
CA ASP A 26 24.36 3.45 -8.15
C ASP A 26 22.87 3.28 -8.52
N ASN A 27 22.42 2.03 -8.54
CA ASN A 27 21.02 1.67 -8.84
C ASN A 27 20.17 1.47 -7.56
N LYS A 28 20.53 2.12 -6.44
CA LYS A 28 19.79 1.96 -5.17
C LYS A 28 18.51 2.80 -5.16
N GLU A 29 17.66 2.53 -4.17
CA GLU A 29 16.43 3.31 -3.96
C GLU A 29 16.79 4.78 -3.63
N PHE A 30 16.39 5.70 -4.50
CA PHE A 30 16.73 7.13 -4.38
C PHE A 30 15.69 7.95 -3.62
N VAL A 31 14.58 7.34 -3.21
CA VAL A 31 13.51 7.99 -2.43
C VAL A 31 13.73 7.68 -0.96
N LEU A 32 13.98 8.72 -0.16
CA LEU A 32 14.37 8.61 1.24
C LEU A 32 13.13 8.49 2.14
N ASN A 33 12.42 7.37 2.03
CA ASN A 33 11.18 7.13 2.80
C ASN A 33 11.46 6.90 4.29
N ASP A 34 12.61 6.31 4.63
CA ASP A 34 12.97 6.06 6.04
C ASP A 34 13.16 7.35 6.81
N GLU A 35 13.79 8.35 6.18
CA GLU A 35 13.98 9.69 6.75
C GLU A 35 12.67 10.46 6.88
N PHE A 36 11.64 10.08 6.11
CA PHE A 36 10.32 10.67 6.20
C PHE A 36 9.59 10.24 7.49
N GLY A 37 9.99 9.12 8.10
CA GLY A 37 9.72 8.79 9.51
C GLY A 37 8.26 8.92 9.93
N ASP A 38 8.03 9.70 10.99
CA ASP A 38 6.73 9.94 11.62
C ASP A 38 5.85 10.92 10.83
N LYS A 39 6.42 11.63 9.86
CA LYS A 39 5.64 12.51 8.98
C LYS A 39 4.62 11.73 8.15
N ILE A 40 4.82 10.44 7.96
CA ILE A 40 3.86 9.54 7.29
C ILE A 40 2.54 9.52 8.05
N ASN A 41 2.59 9.44 9.38
CA ASN A 41 1.41 9.46 10.24
C ASN A 41 0.70 10.81 10.14
N THR A 42 1.48 11.90 10.09
CA THR A 42 0.94 13.25 9.85
C THR A 42 0.26 13.34 8.48
N GLN A 43 0.86 12.80 7.41
CA GLN A 43 0.23 12.78 6.08
C GLN A 43 -1.02 11.89 6.05
N ALA A 44 -1.04 10.77 6.78
CA ALA A 44 -2.22 9.93 6.91
C ALA A 44 -3.37 10.63 7.66
N SER A 45 -3.05 11.53 8.60
CA SER A 45 -4.04 12.34 9.33
C SER A 45 -4.85 13.30 8.44
N ARG A 46 -4.36 13.62 7.24
CA ARG A 46 -5.05 14.48 6.26
C ARG A 46 -6.29 13.83 5.62
N CYS A 47 -6.57 12.56 5.90
CA CYS A 47 -7.77 11.89 5.40
C CYS A 47 -9.04 12.54 5.96
N MET A 48 -9.91 13.03 5.07
CA MET A 48 -11.17 13.71 5.43
C MET A 48 -12.31 12.76 5.79
N ASP A 49 -12.13 11.44 5.62
CA ASP A 49 -13.20 10.45 5.79
C ASP A 49 -14.48 10.81 5.00
N CYS A 50 -14.38 10.80 3.67
CA CYS A 50 -15.34 11.45 2.76
C CYS A 50 -16.76 10.85 2.72
N GLY A 51 -17.08 9.83 3.53
CA GLY A 51 -18.34 9.08 3.50
C GLY A 51 -18.51 8.21 2.24
N VAL A 52 -18.37 8.80 1.04
CA VAL A 52 -18.25 8.12 -0.25
C VAL A 52 -16.81 8.25 -0.75
N PRO A 53 -15.95 7.23 -0.53
CA PRO A 53 -14.54 7.32 -0.87
C PRO A 53 -14.31 7.13 -2.38
N PHE A 54 -14.22 8.23 -3.13
CA PHE A 54 -13.87 8.19 -4.57
C PHE A 54 -12.51 7.53 -4.84
N CYS A 55 -11.58 7.66 -3.89
CA CYS A 55 -10.28 7.02 -3.96
C CYS A 55 -10.34 5.48 -4.09
N HIS A 56 -11.38 4.81 -3.54
CA HIS A 56 -11.58 3.36 -3.71
C HIS A 56 -11.88 3.00 -5.16
N ASN A 57 -12.80 3.74 -5.77
CA ASN A 57 -13.24 3.51 -7.14
C ASN A 57 -12.12 3.81 -8.15
N SER A 58 -11.26 4.77 -7.83
CA SER A 58 -10.08 5.08 -8.65
C SER A 58 -8.94 4.07 -8.50
N CYS A 59 -8.96 3.23 -7.46
CA CYS A 59 -7.96 2.18 -7.30
C CYS A 59 -8.37 0.93 -8.10
N PRO A 60 -7.59 0.48 -9.10
CA PRO A 60 -7.95 -0.68 -9.92
C PRO A 60 -7.97 -2.01 -9.13
N ILE A 61 -7.35 -2.03 -7.94
CA ILE A 61 -7.32 -3.20 -7.05
C ILE A 61 -8.48 -3.17 -6.05
N GLY A 62 -9.15 -2.01 -5.88
CA GLY A 62 -10.19 -1.83 -4.89
C GLY A 62 -9.67 -1.82 -3.45
N ASN A 63 -8.51 -1.18 -3.20
CA ASN A 63 -7.98 -1.04 -1.86
C ASN A 63 -8.90 -0.20 -0.96
N ILE A 64 -8.92 -0.57 0.31
CA ILE A 64 -9.73 0.04 1.38
C ILE A 64 -8.89 1.15 2.05
N ILE A 65 -8.83 2.32 1.40
CA ILE A 65 -7.85 3.40 1.63
C ILE A 65 -8.04 4.17 2.94
N PRO A 66 -9.22 4.72 3.28
CA PRO A 66 -9.45 5.40 4.54
C PRO A 66 -9.09 4.56 5.78
N GLU A 67 -9.36 3.26 5.73
CA GLU A 67 -9.20 2.35 6.86
C GLU A 67 -7.72 2.05 7.12
N PHE A 68 -6.92 1.76 6.09
CA PHE A 68 -5.48 1.60 6.33
C PHE A 68 -4.82 2.94 6.66
N ASN A 69 -5.30 4.06 6.11
CA ASN A 69 -4.80 5.39 6.47
C ASN A 69 -5.07 5.71 7.94
N ASP A 70 -6.26 5.37 8.44
CA ASP A 70 -6.59 5.52 9.85
C ASP A 70 -5.70 4.66 10.75
N ALA A 71 -5.48 3.40 10.36
CA ALA A 71 -4.59 2.51 11.08
C ALA A 71 -3.15 3.04 11.12
N VAL A 72 -2.65 3.62 10.01
CA VAL A 72 -1.34 4.29 9.97
C VAL A 72 -1.32 5.52 10.87
N TYR A 73 -2.36 6.35 10.84
CA TYR A 73 -2.46 7.51 11.73
C TYR A 73 -2.42 7.13 13.21
N ARG A 74 -3.03 6.00 13.59
CA ARG A 74 -3.01 5.43 14.96
C ARG A 74 -1.74 4.64 15.31
N ASP A 75 -0.70 4.69 14.49
CA ASP A 75 0.50 3.86 14.63
C ASP A 75 0.24 2.34 14.69
N SER A 76 -0.93 1.92 14.22
CA SER A 76 -1.41 0.54 14.19
C SER A 76 -0.96 -0.14 12.89
N TRP A 77 0.37 -0.24 12.71
CA TRP A 77 1.01 -0.74 11.49
C TRP A 77 0.63 -2.18 11.13
N GLU A 78 0.33 -3.01 12.13
CA GLU A 78 -0.14 -4.38 11.91
C GLU A 78 -1.54 -4.39 11.29
N GLU A 79 -2.44 -3.57 11.83
CA GLU A 79 -3.80 -3.41 11.31
C GLU A 79 -3.77 -2.83 9.89
N ALA A 80 -2.94 -1.80 9.66
CA ALA A 80 -2.75 -1.21 8.34
C ALA A 80 -2.28 -2.26 7.31
N TRP A 81 -1.31 -3.10 7.69
CA TRP A 81 -0.83 -4.19 6.86
C TRP A 81 -1.91 -5.25 6.59
N ASN A 82 -2.68 -5.63 7.61
CA ASN A 82 -3.74 -6.63 7.48
C ASN A 82 -4.84 -6.16 6.52
N ILE A 83 -5.22 -4.88 6.60
CA ILE A 83 -6.17 -4.26 5.67
C ILE A 83 -5.58 -4.24 4.26
N LEU A 84 -4.36 -3.74 4.08
CA LEU A 84 -3.70 -3.67 2.76
C LEU A 84 -3.50 -5.03 2.10
N SER A 85 -3.06 -6.03 2.88
CA SER A 85 -2.80 -7.39 2.38
C SER A 85 -4.08 -8.18 2.07
N SER A 86 -5.23 -7.73 2.58
CA SER A 86 -6.52 -8.35 2.29
C SER A 86 -6.93 -8.12 0.83
N THR A 87 -6.75 -6.91 0.31
CA THR A 87 -7.11 -6.52 -1.07
C THR A 87 -5.94 -6.63 -2.04
N ASN A 88 -4.71 -6.36 -1.58
CA ASN A 88 -3.53 -6.33 -2.42
C ASN A 88 -2.56 -7.48 -2.09
N ASN A 89 -2.15 -8.21 -3.13
CA ASN A 89 -1.17 -9.29 -3.00
C ASN A 89 0.25 -8.78 -2.73
N PHE A 90 0.57 -7.60 -3.27
CA PHE A 90 1.93 -7.06 -3.34
C PHE A 90 1.98 -5.55 -3.00
N PRO A 91 1.54 -5.16 -1.79
CA PRO A 91 1.59 -3.76 -1.32
C PRO A 91 2.98 -3.13 -1.37
N GLU A 92 4.04 -3.95 -1.25
CA GLU A 92 5.42 -3.49 -1.41
C GLU A 92 5.73 -2.93 -2.80
N PHE A 93 5.15 -3.55 -3.84
CA PHE A 93 5.42 -3.20 -5.23
C PHE A 93 4.51 -2.08 -5.71
N THR A 94 3.22 -2.16 -5.36
CA THR A 94 2.23 -1.14 -5.71
C THR A 94 2.59 0.20 -5.09
N GLY A 95 3.05 0.25 -3.84
CA GLY A 95 3.52 1.49 -3.23
C GLY A 95 4.61 2.18 -4.05
N ARG A 96 5.50 1.43 -4.72
CA ARG A 96 6.65 1.98 -5.47
C ARG A 96 6.35 2.33 -6.92
N VAL A 97 5.55 1.53 -7.61
CA VAL A 97 5.37 1.61 -9.07
C VAL A 97 4.02 2.22 -9.47
N CYS A 98 3.06 2.29 -8.55
CA CYS A 98 1.72 2.78 -8.88
C CYS A 98 1.76 4.23 -9.40
N PRO A 99 1.09 4.53 -10.52
CA PRO A 99 0.94 5.90 -11.02
C PRO A 99 -0.04 6.76 -10.19
N ALA A 100 -0.53 6.23 -9.06
CA ALA A 100 -1.37 6.91 -8.08
C ALA A 100 -2.72 7.47 -8.60
N PRO A 101 -3.54 6.68 -9.32
CA PRO A 101 -4.88 7.14 -9.74
C PRO A 101 -5.80 7.43 -8.55
N CYS A 102 -5.55 6.80 -7.40
CA CYS A 102 -6.26 7.05 -6.14
C CYS A 102 -6.01 8.46 -5.57
N GLU A 103 -4.83 9.06 -5.82
CA GLU A 103 -4.54 10.43 -5.40
C GLU A 103 -5.26 11.43 -6.31
N SER A 104 -5.32 11.17 -7.62
CA SER A 104 -6.09 11.97 -8.58
C SER A 104 -7.60 11.93 -8.31
N GLY A 105 -8.12 10.80 -7.82
CA GLY A 105 -9.53 10.65 -7.43
C GLY A 105 -9.86 11.12 -6.02
N CYS A 106 -8.92 11.73 -5.29
CA CYS A 106 -9.15 12.19 -3.92
C CYS A 106 -10.02 13.45 -3.90
N VAL A 107 -11.07 13.46 -3.08
CA VAL A 107 -11.97 14.63 -2.92
C VAL A 107 -11.20 15.87 -2.42
N LEU A 108 -10.20 15.68 -1.56
CA LEU A 108 -9.36 16.78 -1.09
C LEU A 108 -8.64 17.46 -2.27
N GLY A 109 -8.28 16.67 -3.29
CA GLY A 109 -7.63 17.09 -4.53
C GLY A 109 -8.40 18.15 -5.34
N ILE A 110 -9.69 18.36 -5.06
CA ILE A 110 -10.51 19.38 -5.73
C ILE A 110 -10.17 20.79 -5.20
N ASN A 111 -9.95 20.91 -3.89
CA ASN A 111 -9.75 22.22 -3.23
C ASN A 111 -8.30 22.45 -2.80
N GLN A 112 -7.58 21.38 -2.47
CA GLN A 112 -6.21 21.42 -1.96
C GLN A 112 -5.42 20.21 -2.48
N ASP A 113 -4.15 20.12 -2.12
CA ASP A 113 -3.35 18.95 -2.48
C ASP A 113 -3.95 17.65 -1.94
N PRO A 114 -4.02 16.57 -2.74
CA PRO A 114 -4.57 15.30 -2.29
C PRO A 114 -3.65 14.62 -1.27
N ILE A 115 -4.20 13.62 -0.58
CA ILE A 115 -3.46 12.79 0.39
C ILE A 115 -2.41 11.95 -0.35
N THR A 116 -1.25 11.75 0.28
CA THR A 116 -0.14 10.95 -0.28
C THR A 116 -0.37 9.44 -0.07
N ILE A 117 -1.45 8.90 -0.61
CA ILE A 117 -1.92 7.52 -0.38
C ILE A 117 -0.83 6.50 -0.73
N CYS A 118 -0.17 6.65 -1.88
CA CYS A 118 0.88 5.72 -2.29
C CYS A 118 2.12 5.80 -1.39
N ASN A 119 2.41 6.99 -0.85
CA ASN A 119 3.53 7.18 0.07
C ASN A 119 3.26 6.57 1.45
N ILE A 120 1.99 6.54 1.88
CA ILE A 120 1.54 5.92 3.12
C ILE A 120 1.56 4.38 3.01
N GLU A 121 1.27 3.82 1.83
CA GLU A 121 1.28 2.36 1.59
C GLU A 121 2.70 1.75 1.67
N LYS A 122 3.71 2.43 1.10
CA LYS A 122 5.11 1.96 1.04
C LYS A 122 5.70 1.47 2.38
N PRO A 123 5.71 2.26 3.46
CA PRO A 123 6.35 1.89 4.72
C PRO A 123 5.60 0.78 5.47
N SER A 124 4.31 0.57 5.20
CA SER A 124 3.48 -0.40 5.95
C SER A 124 4.06 -1.81 5.90
N TRP A 125 4.57 -2.23 4.74
CA TRP A 125 5.29 -3.50 4.59
C TRP A 125 6.58 -3.55 5.40
N LYS A 126 7.43 -2.51 5.26
CA LYS A 126 8.74 -2.47 5.89
C LYS A 126 8.63 -2.42 7.41
N ARG A 127 7.66 -1.67 7.95
CA ARG A 127 7.37 -1.59 9.38
C ARG A 127 6.75 -2.88 9.93
N HIS A 128 5.92 -3.58 9.15
CA HIS A 128 5.37 -4.88 9.53
C HIS A 128 6.48 -5.94 9.61
N THR A 129 7.34 -6.03 8.58
CA THR A 129 8.45 -6.99 8.54
C THR A 129 9.53 -6.69 9.58
N ALA A 130 9.86 -5.41 9.84
CA ALA A 130 10.81 -5.02 10.88
C ALA A 130 10.37 -5.42 12.30
N LYS A 131 9.06 -5.49 12.56
CA LYS A 131 8.50 -5.97 13.83
C LYS A 131 8.48 -7.50 13.95
N GLY A 132 8.96 -8.24 12.92
CA GLY A 132 8.98 -9.70 12.91
C GLY A 132 7.58 -10.33 12.95
N MET A 133 6.55 -9.60 12.55
CA MET A 133 5.16 -10.04 12.63
C MET A 133 4.88 -11.09 11.55
N PRO A 134 4.24 -12.22 11.89
CA PRO A 134 3.85 -13.22 10.90
C PRO A 134 2.80 -12.65 9.96
N SER A 135 2.97 -12.86 8.65
CA SER A 135 1.94 -12.51 7.67
C SER A 135 0.66 -13.29 7.96
N LEU A 136 -0.48 -12.61 7.89
CA LEU A 136 -1.78 -13.26 8.03
C LEU A 136 -1.86 -14.44 7.07
N LYS A 137 -2.15 -15.63 7.63
CA LYS A 137 -2.58 -16.77 6.81
C LYS A 137 -3.84 -16.32 6.10
N ARG A 138 -3.73 -16.06 4.80
CA ARG A 138 -4.91 -15.85 3.97
C ARG A 138 -5.87 -16.99 4.27
N HIS A 139 -7.11 -16.67 4.59
CA HIS A 139 -8.19 -17.63 4.42
C HIS A 139 -8.24 -17.91 2.92
N VAL A 140 -7.41 -18.85 2.47
CA VAL A 140 -7.67 -19.60 1.26
C VAL A 140 -9.06 -20.15 1.53
N LEU A 141 -10.08 -19.60 0.89
CA LEU A 141 -11.38 -20.25 0.81
C LEU A 141 -11.03 -21.70 0.50
N ALA A 142 -11.30 -22.60 1.45
CA ALA A 142 -11.04 -24.02 1.27
C ALA A 142 -11.58 -24.34 -0.12
N PRO A 143 -10.79 -24.92 -1.03
CA PRO A 143 -11.22 -25.08 -2.41
C PRO A 143 -12.59 -25.74 -2.34
N GLY A 144 -13.63 -24.98 -2.69
CA GLY A 144 -14.96 -25.52 -2.80
C GLY A 144 -14.83 -26.73 -3.70
N LYS A 145 -15.49 -27.85 -3.35
CA LYS A 145 -15.36 -29.13 -4.05
C LYS A 145 -15.15 -28.86 -5.54
N PRO A 146 -14.06 -29.35 -6.15
CA PRO A 146 -13.71 -28.96 -7.50
C PRO A 146 -14.89 -29.24 -8.40
N TRP A 147 -15.47 -28.21 -9.01
CA TRP A 147 -16.30 -28.40 -10.19
C TRP A 147 -15.39 -29.10 -11.19
N ARG A 148 -15.67 -30.37 -11.48
CA ARG A 148 -14.87 -31.19 -12.40
C ARG A 148 -15.08 -30.66 -13.82
N SER A 149 -14.55 -29.48 -14.13
CA SER A 149 -14.25 -29.13 -15.51
C SER A 149 -12.91 -29.77 -15.84
N SER A 150 -12.93 -30.69 -16.80
CA SER A 150 -11.78 -31.42 -17.37
C SER A 150 -10.74 -30.54 -18.08
N VAL A 151 -10.66 -29.25 -17.73
CA VAL A 151 -9.69 -28.31 -18.29
C VAL A 151 -8.47 -28.29 -17.39
N GLN A 152 -7.45 -29.03 -17.78
CA GLN A 152 -6.13 -29.00 -17.17
C GLN A 152 -5.51 -27.63 -17.49
N ALA A 153 -5.57 -26.69 -16.54
CA ALA A 153 -4.94 -25.38 -16.68
C ALA A 153 -3.40 -25.55 -16.72
N ARG A 154 -2.83 -25.72 -17.91
CA ARG A 154 -1.39 -25.65 -18.12
C ARG A 154 -0.99 -24.17 -18.03
N ARG A 155 -0.25 -23.79 -16.99
CA ARG A 155 0.49 -22.51 -16.97
C ARG A 155 1.57 -22.58 -18.04
N VAL A 156 1.34 -21.93 -19.18
CA VAL A 156 2.25 -21.95 -20.35
C VAL A 156 3.43 -20.97 -20.20
N TRP A 157 3.48 -20.14 -19.16
CA TRP A 157 4.61 -19.23 -18.93
C TRP A 157 5.38 -19.58 -17.66
N ARG A 158 6.48 -20.33 -17.83
CA ARG A 158 7.59 -20.41 -16.88
C ARG A 158 8.74 -19.55 -17.42
N ARG A 159 8.84 -18.30 -16.96
CA ARG A 159 10.14 -17.65 -16.72
C ARG A 159 10.50 -17.89 -15.25
N PRO A 160 11.79 -17.98 -14.87
CA PRO A 160 12.25 -18.81 -13.76
C PRO A 160 11.79 -18.29 -12.40
N SER A 161 10.61 -18.75 -11.98
CA SER A 161 10.10 -18.73 -10.63
C SER A 161 10.67 -19.93 -9.88
N SER A 162 11.94 -19.86 -9.49
CA SER A 162 12.64 -20.90 -8.73
C SER A 162 12.85 -20.49 -7.25
N LEU A 163 11.87 -19.85 -6.62
CA LEU A 163 11.99 -19.51 -5.18
C LEU A 163 10.74 -19.68 -4.32
N THR A 164 9.60 -20.15 -4.83
CA THR A 164 8.45 -20.45 -3.95
C THR A 164 7.62 -21.60 -4.50
N ALA A 165 8.11 -22.83 -4.31
CA ALA A 165 7.23 -23.97 -4.15
C ALA A 165 7.23 -24.31 -2.64
N PRO A 166 6.07 -24.32 -1.95
CA PRO A 166 6.03 -24.74 -0.57
C PRO A 166 6.34 -26.23 -0.51
N ALA A 167 7.41 -26.57 0.21
CA ALA A 167 7.63 -27.92 0.69
C ALA A 167 6.53 -28.25 1.70
N THR A 168 5.74 -29.28 1.41
CA THR A 168 4.93 -29.97 2.39
C THR A 168 5.01 -31.48 2.10
N PRO A 169 5.01 -32.30 3.16
CA PRO A 169 5.77 -33.55 3.30
C PRO A 169 5.32 -34.71 2.40
#